data_AF-A0A3D5M2N6-F1
#
_entry.id   AF-A0A3D5M2N6-F1
#
_cell.length_a   1.000
_cell.length_b   1.000
_cell.length_c   1.000
_cell.angle_alpha   90.00
_cell.angle_beta   90.00
_cell.angle_gamma   90.00
#
_symmetry.space_group_name_H-M   'P 1'
#
loop_
_entity.id
_entity.type
_entity.pdbx_description
1 polymer ?
#
loop_
_entity_poly.entity_id
_entity_poly.type
_entity_poly.pdbx_seq_one_letter_code
_entity_poly.pdbx_strand_id
1 'polypeptide(L)'
;MQKLTSKLSFLIVGVALIFYPAVTFAADTSGKGPMDFDFKTAGWTVGIFLTALLILKKAAWGPIVQAMEEREHKIKESLEAADRMQAEMAKTNAENEEILREARREASEIVAEGKRDAQAVAEQVKASAAKEAEAMTDKALTEISRAKDTAIDEVHKLSVDLSLTISERLIGRSLEGSDHQRIAQEAIEQYQKID
;
A
#
# COMPACT_ATOMS: atom_id res chain seq x y z
N MET A 1 -30.30 29.70 27.02
CA MET A 1 -31.46 29.11 27.74
C MET A 1 -31.89 29.88 28.99
N GLN A 2 -31.02 30.62 29.68
CA GLN A 2 -31.34 31.31 30.95
C GLN A 2 -32.25 32.56 30.83
N LYS A 3 -32.33 33.20 29.66
CA LYS A 3 -33.18 34.40 29.44
C LYS A 3 -34.66 34.07 29.21
N LEU A 4 -34.97 32.85 28.75
CA LEU A 4 -36.34 32.43 28.43
C LEU A 4 -37.11 32.04 29.70
N THR A 5 -36.43 31.33 30.63
CA THR A 5 -37.01 30.94 31.92
C THR A 5 -37.27 32.14 32.83
N SER A 6 -36.41 33.17 32.77
CA SER A 6 -36.62 34.44 33.50
C SER A 6 -37.82 35.22 32.96
N LYS A 7 -37.97 35.35 31.63
CA LYS A 7 -39.14 36.02 31.03
C LYS A 7 -40.44 35.25 31.21
N LEU A 8 -40.40 33.92 31.17
CA LEU A 8 -41.57 33.06 31.41
C LEU A 8 -42.00 33.12 32.88
N SER A 9 -41.03 33.12 33.82
CA SER A 9 -41.30 33.31 35.25
C SER A 9 -41.87 34.70 35.52
N PHE A 10 -41.32 35.76 34.92
CA PHE A 10 -41.90 37.12 35.03
C PHE A 10 -43.32 37.20 34.45
N LEU A 11 -43.61 36.46 33.39
CA LEU A 11 -44.94 36.44 32.77
C LEU A 11 -45.94 35.63 33.61
N ILE A 12 -45.53 34.49 34.17
CA ILE A 12 -46.35 33.68 35.09
C ILE A 12 -46.58 34.41 36.42
N VAL A 13 -45.55 35.05 36.99
CA VAL A 13 -45.67 35.89 38.20
C VAL A 13 -46.54 37.13 37.92
N GLY A 14 -46.41 37.74 36.74
CA GLY A 14 -47.27 38.84 36.31
C GLY A 14 -48.74 38.44 36.15
N VAL A 15 -49.01 37.26 35.57
CA VAL A 15 -50.38 36.71 35.45
C VAL A 15 -50.94 36.30 36.82
N ALA A 16 -50.11 35.75 37.72
CA ALA A 16 -50.50 35.41 39.09
C ALA A 16 -50.83 36.67 39.92
N LEU A 17 -50.10 37.78 39.73
CA LEU A 17 -50.39 39.07 40.38
C LEU A 17 -51.70 39.70 39.89
N ILE A 18 -52.06 39.50 38.63
CA ILE A 18 -53.33 39.96 38.04
C ILE A 18 -54.52 39.18 38.63
N PHE A 19 -54.34 37.89 38.90
CA PHE A 19 -55.36 37.04 39.52
C PHE A 19 -55.43 37.17 41.05
N TYR A 20 -54.38 37.67 41.70
CA TYR A 20 -54.34 37.84 43.16
C TYR A 20 -55.48 38.69 43.76
N PRO A 21 -55.84 39.88 43.22
CA PRO A 21 -56.93 40.68 43.77
C PRO A 21 -58.30 40.00 43.65
N ALA A 22 -58.54 39.15 42.65
CA ALA A 22 -59.78 38.38 42.55
C ALA A 22 -59.90 37.35 43.70
N VAL A 23 -58.78 36.76 44.12
CA VAL A 23 -58.72 35.82 45.25
C VAL A 23 -58.90 36.54 46.58
N THR A 24 -58.36 37.77 46.74
CA THR A 24 -58.55 38.55 47.98
C THR A 24 -59.93 39.19 48.08
N PHE A 25 -60.56 39.60 46.97
CA PHE A 25 -61.95 40.09 46.97
C PHE A 25 -62.96 38.96 47.23
N ALA A 26 -62.64 37.71 46.91
CA ALA A 26 -63.47 36.55 47.30
C ALA A 26 -63.37 36.24 48.80
N ALA A 27 -62.34 36.73 49.50
CA ALA A 27 -62.13 36.49 50.93
C ALA A 27 -62.83 37.50 51.85
N ASP A 28 -63.32 38.63 51.34
CA ASP A 28 -64.15 39.58 52.09
C ASP A 28 -65.53 39.74 51.41
N THR A 29 -66.37 38.72 51.58
CA THR A 29 -67.78 38.73 51.19
C THR A 29 -68.69 38.92 52.40
N SER A 30 -68.31 39.80 53.32
CA SER A 30 -69.22 40.28 54.36
C SER A 30 -70.18 41.35 53.80
N GLY A 31 -71.17 40.90 53.02
CA GLY A 31 -72.42 41.67 52.80
C GLY A 31 -72.62 42.42 51.48
N LYS A 32 -72.16 41.91 50.32
CA LYS A 32 -72.64 42.38 49.00
C LYS A 32 -73.16 41.22 48.16
N GLY A 33 -74.40 41.33 47.68
CA GLY A 33 -75.08 40.29 46.91
C GLY A 33 -74.56 40.18 45.47
N PRO A 34 -74.80 39.05 44.78
CA PRO A 34 -74.40 38.83 43.39
C PRO A 34 -75.08 39.74 42.34
N MET A 35 -76.00 40.63 42.76
CA MET A 35 -76.63 41.64 41.90
C MET A 35 -76.10 43.07 42.10
N ASP A 36 -75.12 43.30 42.96
CA ASP A 36 -74.36 44.56 42.98
C ASP A 36 -73.22 44.50 41.94
N PHE A 37 -73.58 44.65 40.66
CA PHE A 37 -72.60 44.89 39.61
C PHE A 37 -71.96 46.27 39.82
N ASP A 38 -70.87 46.31 40.59
CA ASP A 38 -70.01 47.48 40.68
C ASP A 38 -69.33 47.69 39.32
N PHE A 39 -69.91 48.53 38.44
CA PHE A 39 -69.31 48.90 37.14
C PHE A 39 -67.84 49.35 37.26
N LYS A 40 -67.46 49.83 38.45
CA LYS A 40 -66.09 50.18 38.84
C LYS A 40 -65.13 48.98 38.87
N THR A 41 -65.54 47.84 39.44
CA THR A 41 -64.67 46.63 39.51
C THR A 41 -64.63 45.92 38.17
N ALA A 42 -65.75 45.87 37.44
CA ALA A 42 -65.80 45.35 36.08
C ALA A 42 -64.86 46.14 35.13
N GLY A 43 -64.89 47.48 35.19
CA GLY A 43 -63.99 48.33 34.40
C GLY A 43 -62.51 48.13 34.72
N TRP A 44 -62.17 47.96 36.00
CA TRP A 44 -60.79 47.68 36.44
C TRP A 44 -60.29 46.32 35.95
N THR A 45 -61.10 45.26 36.06
CA THR A 45 -60.76 43.91 35.56
C THR A 45 -60.58 43.91 34.04
N VAL A 46 -61.47 44.59 33.29
CA VAL A 46 -61.32 44.75 31.84
C VAL A 46 -60.06 45.53 31.49
N GLY A 47 -59.72 46.58 32.24
CA GLY A 47 -58.49 47.36 32.05
C GLY A 47 -57.24 46.51 32.23
N ILE A 48 -57.19 45.66 33.26
CA ILE A 48 -56.07 44.73 33.46
C ILE A 48 -56.03 43.65 32.37
N PHE A 49 -57.18 43.09 31.98
CA PHE A 49 -57.26 42.11 30.90
C PHE A 49 -56.76 42.68 29.57
N LEU A 50 -57.17 43.90 29.21
CA LEU A 50 -56.70 44.58 28.01
C LEU A 50 -55.20 44.90 28.08
N THR A 51 -54.70 45.32 29.25
CA THR A 51 -53.26 45.59 29.45
C THR A 51 -52.45 44.30 29.30
N ALA A 52 -52.89 43.19 29.90
CA ALA A 52 -52.27 41.88 29.75
C ALA A 52 -52.31 41.39 28.29
N LEU A 53 -53.42 41.60 27.59
CA LEU A 53 -53.57 41.24 26.18
C LEU A 53 -52.63 42.03 25.27
N LEU A 54 -52.42 43.32 25.54
CA LEU A 54 -51.45 44.16 24.81
C LEU A 54 -50.00 43.70 25.06
N ILE A 55 -49.67 43.36 26.31
CA ILE A 55 -48.35 42.83 26.67
C ILE A 55 -48.12 41.48 25.98
N LEU A 56 -49.11 40.57 26.03
CA LEU A 56 -49.02 39.25 25.42
C LEU A 56 -48.93 39.33 23.89
N LYS A 57 -49.70 40.22 23.25
CA LYS A 57 -49.61 40.45 21.80
C LYS A 57 -48.21 40.88 21.38
N LYS A 58 -47.55 41.77 22.14
CA LYS A 58 -46.19 42.21 21.83
C LYS A 58 -45.12 41.18 22.21
N ALA A 59 -45.32 40.43 23.30
CA ALA A 59 -44.31 39.55 23.87
C ALA A 59 -44.33 38.11 23.33
N ALA A 60 -45.51 37.55 22.98
CA ALA A 60 -45.65 36.16 22.55
C ALA A 60 -45.52 35.97 21.04
N TRP A 61 -45.93 36.96 20.24
CA TRP A 61 -45.95 36.84 18.78
C TRP A 61 -44.55 36.70 18.17
N GLY A 62 -43.58 37.48 18.67
CA GLY A 62 -42.19 37.42 18.22
C GLY A 62 -41.55 36.04 18.42
N PRO A 63 -41.53 35.49 19.65
CA PRO A 63 -40.95 34.16 19.91
C PRO A 63 -41.62 33.01 19.15
N ILE A 64 -42.94 33.08 18.91
CA ILE A 64 -43.66 32.03 18.17
C ILE A 64 -43.25 32.04 16.69
N VAL A 65 -43.21 33.22 16.07
CA VAL A 65 -42.79 33.36 14.66
C VAL A 65 -41.32 32.96 14.51
N GLN A 66 -40.45 33.43 15.42
CA GLN A 66 -39.03 33.06 15.42
C GLN A 66 -38.82 31.55 15.56
N ALA A 67 -39.59 30.87 16.42
CA ALA A 67 -39.49 29.42 16.58
C ALA A 67 -39.99 28.64 15.34
N MET A 68 -40.93 29.22 14.57
CA MET A 68 -41.39 28.64 13.30
C MET A 68 -40.35 28.84 12.20
N GLU A 69 -39.79 30.05 12.06
CA GLU A 69 -38.72 30.35 11.12
C GLU A 69 -37.46 29.52 11.39
N GLU A 70 -37.08 29.34 12.66
CA GLU A 70 -35.93 28.51 13.04
C GLU A 70 -36.15 27.03 12.70
N ARG A 71 -37.39 26.52 12.86
CA ARG A 71 -37.75 25.16 12.43
C ARG A 71 -37.70 25.01 10.91
N GLU A 72 -38.28 25.97 10.18
CA GLU A 72 -38.27 25.97 8.71
C GLU A 72 -36.83 26.02 8.17
N HIS A 73 -36.02 26.94 8.70
CA HIS A 73 -34.61 27.08 8.34
C HIS A 73 -33.84 25.78 8.61
N LYS A 74 -34.02 25.18 9.79
CA LYS A 74 -33.34 23.94 10.15
C LYS A 74 -33.73 22.77 9.23
N ILE A 75 -35.01 22.66 8.87
CA ILE A 75 -35.48 21.62 7.94
C ILE A 75 -34.84 21.85 6.57
N LYS A 76 -34.89 23.07 6.06
CA LYS A 76 -34.30 23.42 4.76
C LYS A 76 -32.80 23.14 4.73
N GLU A 77 -32.06 23.58 5.75
CA GLU A 77 -30.63 23.33 5.90
C GLU A 77 -30.32 21.84 5.97
N SER A 78 -31.11 21.06 6.72
CA SER A 78 -30.92 19.61 6.81
C SER A 78 -31.18 18.89 5.48
N LEU A 79 -32.15 19.36 4.69
CA LEU A 79 -32.45 18.81 3.37
C LEU A 79 -31.34 19.16 2.37
N GLU A 80 -30.91 20.43 2.34
CA GLU A 80 -29.80 20.87 1.50
C GLU A 80 -28.47 20.20 1.89
N ALA A 81 -28.26 19.92 3.18
CA ALA A 81 -27.11 19.15 3.65
C ALA A 81 -27.21 17.69 3.19
N ALA A 82 -28.37 17.04 3.30
CA ALA A 82 -28.57 15.68 2.84
C ALA A 82 -28.37 15.54 1.32
N ASP A 83 -28.87 16.49 0.53
CA ASP A 83 -28.67 16.51 -0.92
C ASP A 83 -27.19 16.70 -1.30
N ARG A 84 -26.48 17.61 -0.62
CA ARG A 84 -25.03 17.79 -0.81
C ARG A 84 -24.26 16.54 -0.44
N MET A 85 -24.57 15.91 0.70
CA MET A 85 -23.93 14.66 1.11
C MET A 85 -24.17 13.53 0.11
N GLN A 86 -25.38 13.40 -0.43
CA GLN A 86 -25.66 12.41 -1.47
C GLN A 86 -24.86 12.67 -2.76
N ALA A 87 -24.77 13.93 -3.20
CA ALA A 87 -23.99 14.31 -4.36
C ALA A 87 -22.48 14.05 -4.16
N GLU A 88 -21.95 14.39 -2.98
CA GLU A 88 -20.56 14.11 -2.61
C GLU A 88 -20.30 12.61 -2.52
N MET A 89 -21.18 11.83 -1.91
CA MET A 89 -21.07 10.37 -1.87
C MET A 89 -21.08 9.75 -3.27
N ALA A 90 -21.96 10.21 -4.16
CA ALA A 90 -22.00 9.74 -5.53
C ALA A 90 -20.70 10.06 -6.28
N LYS A 91 -20.16 11.27 -6.09
CA LYS A 91 -18.89 11.70 -6.66
C LYS A 91 -17.71 10.86 -6.12
N THR A 92 -17.60 10.72 -4.80
CA THR A 92 -16.54 9.91 -4.17
C THR A 92 -16.63 8.44 -4.57
N ASN A 93 -17.83 7.89 -4.73
CA ASN A 93 -17.99 6.52 -5.23
C ASN A 93 -17.50 6.39 -6.68
N ALA A 94 -17.84 7.35 -7.55
CA ALA A 94 -17.35 7.35 -8.92
C ALA A 94 -15.82 7.47 -9.01
N GLU A 95 -15.23 8.35 -8.20
CA GLU A 95 -13.77 8.51 -8.08
C GLU A 95 -13.10 7.22 -7.56
N ASN A 96 -13.68 6.59 -6.52
CA ASN A 96 -13.17 5.32 -5.99
C ASN A 96 -13.23 4.20 -7.03
N GLU A 97 -14.34 4.10 -7.78
CA GLU A 97 -14.44 3.12 -8.86
C GLU A 97 -13.41 3.38 -9.97
N GLU A 98 -13.14 4.64 -10.30
CA GLU A 98 -12.10 5.00 -11.26
C GLU A 98 -10.71 4.61 -10.76
N ILE A 99 -10.37 4.95 -9.51
CA ILE A 99 -9.12 4.56 -8.87
C ILE A 99 -8.97 3.03 -8.86
N LEU A 100 -10.03 2.29 -8.53
CA LEU A 100 -9.99 0.83 -8.54
C LEU A 100 -9.81 0.25 -9.94
N ARG A 101 -10.41 0.85 -10.97
CA ARG A 101 -10.19 0.45 -12.36
C ARG A 101 -8.75 0.71 -12.79
N GLU A 102 -8.22 1.87 -12.45
CA GLU A 102 -6.85 2.26 -12.78
C GLU A 102 -5.84 1.35 -12.07
N ALA A 103 -5.99 1.13 -10.77
CA ALA A 103 -5.14 0.22 -10.00
C ALA A 103 -5.16 -1.22 -10.55
N ARG A 104 -6.31 -1.70 -11.03
CA ARG A 104 -6.41 -3.02 -11.69
C ARG A 104 -5.70 -3.05 -13.04
N ARG A 105 -5.76 -1.95 -13.81
CA ARG A 105 -5.05 -1.81 -15.09
C ARG A 105 -3.54 -1.82 -14.86
N GLU A 106 -3.07 -0.97 -13.96
CA GLU A 106 -1.65 -0.88 -13.59
C GLU A 106 -1.12 -2.21 -13.04
N ALA A 107 -1.87 -2.87 -12.13
CA ALA A 107 -1.48 -4.19 -11.63
C ALA A 107 -1.38 -5.23 -12.75
N SER A 108 -2.31 -5.20 -13.73
CA SER A 108 -2.26 -6.11 -14.87
C SER A 108 -1.08 -5.82 -15.79
N GLU A 109 -0.73 -4.55 -15.95
CA GLU A 109 0.42 -4.11 -16.73
C GLU A 109 1.74 -4.53 -16.07
N ILE A 110 1.90 -4.30 -14.76
CA ILE A 110 3.06 -4.75 -13.98
C ILE A 110 3.24 -6.27 -14.09
N VAL A 111 2.15 -7.04 -13.97
CA VAL A 111 2.23 -8.51 -14.11
C VAL A 111 2.59 -8.92 -15.53
N ALA A 112 2.09 -8.21 -16.55
CA ALA A 112 2.42 -8.50 -17.94
C ALA A 112 3.89 -8.16 -18.26
N GLU A 113 4.39 -7.02 -17.79
CA GLU A 113 5.78 -6.60 -17.89
C GLU A 113 6.71 -7.59 -17.17
N GLY A 114 6.42 -7.90 -15.91
CA GLY A 114 7.20 -8.87 -15.14
C GLY A 114 7.25 -10.26 -15.79
N LYS A 115 6.19 -10.70 -16.48
CA LYS A 115 6.22 -11.94 -17.27
C LYS A 115 7.12 -11.84 -18.51
N ARG A 116 7.09 -10.71 -19.23
CA ARG A 116 7.97 -10.48 -20.39
C ARG A 116 9.43 -10.44 -19.96
N ASP A 117 9.73 -9.73 -18.88
CA ASP A 117 11.08 -9.64 -18.34
C ASP A 117 11.58 -11.00 -17.85
N ALA A 118 10.74 -11.75 -17.14
CA ALA A 118 11.09 -13.10 -16.73
C ALA A 118 11.38 -14.03 -17.92
N GLN A 119 10.61 -13.92 -19.01
CA GLN A 119 10.86 -14.67 -20.25
C GLN A 119 12.18 -14.24 -20.91
N ALA A 120 12.42 -12.94 -21.04
CA ALA A 120 13.66 -12.41 -21.62
C ALA A 120 14.90 -12.84 -20.82
N VAL A 121 14.84 -12.77 -19.48
CA VAL A 121 15.91 -13.24 -18.59
C VAL A 121 16.08 -14.75 -18.72
N ALA A 122 15.01 -15.53 -18.78
CA ALA A 122 15.10 -16.97 -18.95
C ALA A 122 15.76 -17.35 -20.28
N GLU A 123 15.44 -16.65 -21.37
CA GLU A 123 16.09 -16.84 -22.67
C GLU A 123 17.56 -16.43 -22.65
N GLN A 124 17.89 -15.29 -22.04
CA GLN A 124 19.27 -14.83 -21.88
C GLN A 124 20.11 -15.82 -21.07
N VAL A 125 19.58 -16.33 -19.96
CA VAL A 125 20.26 -17.33 -19.12
C VAL A 125 20.49 -18.62 -19.89
N LYS A 126 19.48 -19.10 -20.64
CA LYS A 126 19.64 -20.28 -21.50
C LYS A 126 20.71 -20.07 -22.57
N ALA A 127 20.72 -18.91 -23.22
CA ALA A 127 21.71 -18.58 -24.23
C ALA A 127 23.14 -18.50 -23.64
N SER A 128 23.31 -17.86 -22.47
CA SER A 128 24.60 -17.82 -21.77
C SER A 128 25.05 -19.21 -21.36
N ALA A 129 24.16 -20.01 -20.77
CA ALA A 129 24.48 -21.37 -20.35
C ALA A 129 24.88 -22.27 -21.54
N ALA A 130 24.20 -22.14 -22.69
CA ALA A 130 24.58 -22.86 -23.91
C ALA A 130 25.98 -22.44 -24.39
N LYS A 131 26.26 -21.13 -24.41
CA LYS A 131 27.58 -20.61 -24.80
C LYS A 131 28.69 -21.03 -23.85
N GLU A 132 28.43 -21.03 -22.54
CA GLU A 132 29.37 -21.50 -21.53
C GLU A 132 29.62 -23.00 -21.63
N ALA A 133 28.58 -23.80 -21.90
CA ALA A 133 28.71 -25.22 -22.14
C ALA A 133 29.57 -25.51 -23.39
N GLU A 134 29.33 -24.80 -24.49
CA GLU A 134 30.13 -24.91 -25.72
C GLU A 134 31.61 -24.56 -25.46
N ALA A 135 31.86 -23.43 -24.78
CA ALA A 135 33.21 -23.03 -24.40
C ALA A 135 33.89 -24.02 -23.45
N MET A 136 33.14 -24.67 -22.56
CA MET A 136 33.65 -25.72 -21.69
C MET A 136 34.02 -26.98 -22.48
N THR A 137 33.18 -27.40 -23.44
CA THR A 137 33.49 -28.54 -24.31
C THR A 137 34.71 -28.28 -25.18
N ASP A 138 34.86 -27.08 -25.75
CA ASP A 138 36.02 -26.73 -26.57
C ASP A 138 37.32 -26.73 -25.76
N LYS A 139 37.27 -26.21 -24.53
CA LYS A 139 38.40 -26.27 -23.59
C LYS A 139 38.76 -27.72 -23.26
N ALA A 140 37.76 -28.54 -22.93
CA ALA A 140 37.97 -29.95 -22.62
C ALA A 140 38.58 -30.71 -23.81
N LEU A 141 38.10 -30.47 -25.04
CA LEU A 141 38.67 -31.07 -26.26
C LEU A 141 40.12 -30.62 -26.48
N THR A 142 40.41 -29.34 -26.25
CA THR A 142 41.79 -28.80 -26.36
C THR A 142 42.72 -29.44 -25.31
N GLU A 143 42.25 -29.60 -24.07
CA GLU A 143 43.00 -30.27 -23.01
C GLU A 143 43.23 -31.75 -23.32
N ILE A 144 42.21 -32.46 -23.83
CA ILE A 144 42.32 -33.86 -24.27
C ILE A 144 43.35 -33.99 -25.39
N SER A 145 43.35 -33.08 -26.38
CA SER A 145 44.35 -33.11 -27.45
C SER A 145 45.76 -32.94 -26.91
N ARG A 146 45.98 -31.97 -26.00
CA ARG A 146 47.29 -31.77 -25.37
C ARG A 146 47.73 -32.97 -24.54
N ALA A 147 46.81 -33.57 -23.78
CA ALA A 147 47.07 -34.76 -22.99
C ALA A 147 47.44 -35.96 -23.87
N LYS A 148 46.75 -36.13 -25.01
CA LYS A 148 47.07 -37.15 -26.02
C LYS A 148 48.46 -36.94 -26.60
N ASP A 149 48.80 -35.72 -27.00
CA ASP A 149 50.10 -35.41 -27.57
C ASP A 149 51.21 -35.70 -26.56
N THR A 150 51.00 -35.34 -25.28
CA THR A 150 51.91 -35.63 -24.17
C THR A 150 52.08 -37.14 -23.97
N ALA A 151 50.98 -37.90 -23.98
CA ALA A 151 51.02 -39.36 -23.83
C ALA A 151 51.75 -40.05 -24.99
N ILE A 152 51.60 -39.58 -26.22
CA ILE A 152 52.35 -40.08 -27.38
C ILE A 152 53.85 -39.82 -27.19
N ASP A 153 54.21 -38.63 -26.73
CA ASP A 153 55.59 -38.25 -26.48
C ASP A 153 56.24 -39.11 -25.37
N GLU A 154 55.49 -39.43 -24.33
CA GLU A 154 55.90 -40.38 -23.27
C GLU A 154 56.11 -41.80 -23.82
N VAL A 155 55.21 -42.29 -24.67
CA VAL A 155 55.34 -43.61 -25.32
C VAL A 155 56.56 -43.66 -26.23
N HIS A 156 56.86 -42.59 -26.96
CA HIS A 156 58.07 -42.49 -27.78
C HIS A 156 59.33 -42.56 -26.91
N LYS A 157 59.40 -41.81 -25.81
CA LYS A 157 60.53 -41.86 -24.87
C LYS A 157 60.73 -43.26 -24.30
N LEU A 158 59.65 -43.92 -23.88
CA LEU A 158 59.70 -45.29 -23.36
C LEU A 158 60.21 -46.29 -24.42
N SER A 159 59.81 -46.11 -25.67
CA SER A 159 60.24 -46.97 -26.79
C SER A 159 61.73 -46.79 -27.12
N VAL A 160 62.24 -45.55 -27.05
CA VAL A 160 63.67 -45.26 -27.21
C VAL A 160 64.47 -45.88 -26.08
N ASP A 161 64.04 -45.71 -24.83
CA ASP A 161 64.69 -46.27 -23.65
C ASP A 161 64.74 -47.80 -23.68
N LEU A 162 63.64 -48.45 -24.08
CA LEU A 162 63.59 -49.90 -24.27
C LEU A 162 64.54 -50.36 -25.39
N SER A 163 64.60 -49.62 -26.50
CA SER A 163 65.50 -49.93 -27.62
C SER A 163 66.98 -49.80 -27.23
N LEU A 164 67.34 -48.78 -26.45
CA LEU A 164 68.67 -48.61 -25.88
C LEU A 164 69.01 -49.76 -24.93
N THR A 165 68.08 -50.14 -24.04
CA THR A 165 68.25 -51.26 -23.11
C THR A 165 68.47 -52.60 -23.85
N ILE A 166 67.71 -52.86 -24.91
CA ILE A 166 67.90 -54.06 -25.75
C ILE A 166 69.26 -54.02 -26.45
N SER A 167 69.64 -52.85 -26.99
CA SER A 167 70.93 -52.66 -27.66
C SER A 167 72.10 -52.87 -26.71
N GLU A 168 72.03 -52.31 -25.49
CA GLU A 168 73.02 -52.51 -24.42
C GLU A 168 73.18 -53.99 -24.06
N ARG A 169 72.07 -54.72 -23.88
CA ARG A 169 72.10 -56.17 -23.64
C ARG A 169 72.66 -56.97 -24.81
N LEU A 170 72.33 -56.59 -26.05
CA LEU A 170 72.81 -57.29 -27.24
C LEU A 170 74.32 -57.05 -27.47
N ILE A 171 74.78 -55.82 -27.30
CA ILE A 171 76.21 -55.45 -27.34
C ILE A 171 76.96 -56.16 -26.23
N GLY A 172 76.46 -56.13 -24.99
CA GLY A 172 77.05 -56.86 -23.86
C GLY A 172 77.23 -58.35 -24.16
N ARG A 173 76.23 -58.99 -24.78
CA ARG A 173 76.31 -60.40 -25.18
C ARG A 173 77.20 -60.66 -26.40
N SER A 174 77.24 -59.75 -27.37
CA SER A 174 78.12 -59.81 -28.56
C SER A 174 79.59 -59.67 -28.18
N LEU A 175 79.88 -58.88 -27.14
CA LEU A 175 81.23 -58.69 -26.63
C LEU A 175 81.74 -59.95 -25.90
N GLU A 176 80.92 -60.84 -25.32
CA GLU A 176 81.45 -62.06 -24.67
C GLU A 176 82.03 -63.12 -25.64
N GLY A 177 81.84 -62.98 -26.96
CA GLY A 177 82.36 -63.89 -28.00
C GLY A 177 83.63 -63.39 -28.73
N SER A 178 84.07 -64.13 -29.75
CA SER A 178 85.30 -63.91 -30.56
C SER A 178 85.39 -62.56 -31.32
N ASP A 179 84.44 -61.64 -31.13
CA ASP A 179 84.37 -60.34 -31.79
C ASP A 179 85.26 -59.25 -31.16
N HIS A 180 85.81 -59.47 -29.96
CA HIS A 180 86.65 -58.50 -29.23
C HIS A 180 87.85 -57.98 -30.04
N GLN A 181 88.55 -58.87 -30.76
CA GLN A 181 89.74 -58.48 -31.53
C GLN A 181 89.37 -57.72 -32.82
N ARG A 182 88.24 -58.07 -33.44
CA ARG A 182 87.79 -57.43 -34.69
C ARG A 182 87.35 -55.99 -34.47
N ILE A 183 86.56 -55.74 -33.41
CA ILE A 183 86.07 -54.39 -33.08
C ILE A 183 87.22 -53.49 -32.60
N ALA A 184 88.19 -54.02 -31.85
CA ALA A 184 89.38 -53.27 -31.44
C ALA A 184 90.24 -52.87 -32.65
N GLN A 185 90.42 -53.78 -33.62
CA GLN A 185 91.18 -53.49 -34.84
C GLN A 185 90.47 -52.45 -35.73
N GLU A 186 89.15 -52.56 -35.90
CA GLU A 186 88.31 -51.60 -36.66
C GLU A 186 88.33 -50.19 -36.02
N ALA A 187 88.28 -50.08 -34.68
CA ALA A 187 88.36 -48.80 -33.98
C ALA A 187 89.73 -48.11 -34.15
N ILE A 188 90.82 -48.90 -34.16
CA ILE A 188 92.18 -48.40 -34.41
C ILE A 188 92.33 -47.91 -35.86
N GLU A 189 91.77 -48.63 -36.84
CA GLU A 189 91.75 -48.18 -38.24
C GLU A 189 90.93 -46.91 -38.47
N GLN A 190 89.81 -46.74 -37.75
CA GLN A 190 88.96 -45.55 -37.90
C GLN A 190 89.63 -44.29 -37.33
N TYR A 191 90.42 -44.42 -36.25
CA TYR A 191 91.23 -43.33 -35.72
C TYR A 191 92.40 -42.96 -36.65
N GLN A 192 93.01 -43.93 -37.33
CA GLN A 192 94.08 -43.68 -38.33
C GLN A 192 93.60 -43.02 -39.63
N LYS A 193 92.29 -42.94 -39.88
CA LYS A 193 91.71 -42.25 -41.05
C LYS A 193 91.29 -40.80 -40.79
N ILE A 194 91.32 -40.36 -39.53
CA ILE A 194 90.85 -39.03 -39.11
C ILE A 194 92.02 -38.05 -38.85
N ASP A 195 93.26 -38.57 -38.75
CA ASP A 195 94.51 -37.81 -38.96
C ASP A 195 95.02 -37.98 -40.41
#